data_AF-A0AAW9I935-F1
#
_entry.id   AF-A0AAW9I935-F1
#
_cell.length_a   1.000
_cell.length_b   1.000
_cell.length_c   1.000
_cell.angle_alpha   90.00
_cell.angle_beta   90.00
_cell.angle_gamma   90.00
#
_symmetry.space_group_name_H-M   'P 1'
#
loop_
_entity.id
_entity.type
_entity.pdbx_description
1 polymer ?
#
loop_
_entity_poly.entity_id
_entity_poly.type
_entity_poly.pdbx_seq_one_letter_code
_entity_poly.pdbx_strand_id
1 'polypeptide(L)'
;MKTWIFTGICDKSDMLLYMCKILANGDNRVLLVDGAIDAKYKHCIGVIHPQLPVMEFAGFDVATGFENYTSLMDYLEETDEKKYDYIVMDVEKTEFLDKMQWDTADAHVWVSGFEGTGLRK
;
A
#
# COMPACT_ATOMS: atom_id res chain seq x y z
N MET A 1 11.36 9.38 -3.88
CA MET A 1 10.12 8.59 -3.75
C MET A 1 10.03 7.63 -4.92
N LYS A 2 9.90 6.34 -4.63
CA LYS A 2 9.65 5.25 -5.56
C LYS A 2 8.26 4.68 -5.29
N THR A 3 7.48 4.44 -6.33
CA THR A 3 6.11 3.95 -6.20
C THR A 3 5.96 2.56 -6.80
N TRP A 4 5.62 1.58 -5.98
CA TRP A 4 5.46 0.18 -6.39
C TRP A 4 4.02 -0.28 -6.18
N ILE A 5 3.41 -0.81 -7.25
CA ILE A 5 2.05 -1.32 -7.23
C ILE A 5 2.10 -2.84 -7.18
N PHE A 6 1.46 -3.41 -6.17
CA PHE A 6 1.24 -4.85 -6.03
C PHE A 6 -0.23 -5.15 -6.25
N THR A 7 -0.51 -6.03 -7.20
CA THR A 7 -1.87 -6.46 -7.53
C THR A 7 -1.94 -7.97 -7.71
N GLY A 8 -3.13 -8.54 -7.77
CA GLY A 8 -3.37 -9.97 -7.89
C GLY A 8 -4.38 -10.48 -6.86
N ILE A 9 -4.92 -11.66 -7.14
CA ILE A 9 -6.10 -12.24 -6.47
C ILE A 9 -5.73 -12.98 -5.17
N CYS A 10 -4.46 -13.36 -4.99
CA CYS A 10 -4.04 -14.06 -3.77
C CYS A 10 -3.87 -13.09 -2.60
N ASP A 11 -3.96 -13.62 -1.39
CA ASP A 11 -3.57 -12.87 -0.21
C ASP A 11 -2.06 -12.58 -0.25
N LYS A 12 -1.72 -11.30 -0.19
CA LYS A 12 -0.37 -10.76 -0.29
C LYS A 12 0.02 -9.93 0.93
N SER A 13 -0.86 -9.85 1.94
CA SER A 13 -0.69 -8.93 3.06
C SER A 13 0.57 -9.21 3.88
N ASP A 14 0.81 -10.47 4.29
CA ASP A 14 2.03 -10.81 5.04
C ASP A 14 3.31 -10.52 4.25
N MET A 15 3.32 -10.86 2.96
CA MET A 15 4.47 -10.60 2.08
C MET A 15 4.79 -9.10 2.04
N LEU A 16 3.77 -8.26 1.88
CA LEU A 16 3.94 -6.80 1.84
C LEU A 16 4.39 -6.23 3.18
N LEU A 17 3.84 -6.71 4.30
CA LEU A 17 4.29 -6.31 5.64
C LEU A 17 5.77 -6.63 5.86
N TYR A 18 6.21 -7.85 5.54
CA TYR A 18 7.62 -8.23 5.67
C TYR A 18 8.53 -7.44 4.73
N MET A 19 8.10 -7.20 3.49
CA MET A 19 8.87 -6.42 2.53
C MET A 19 9.04 -4.97 2.99
N CYS A 20 7.96 -4.31 3.44
CA CYS A 20 8.02 -2.96 3.99
C CYS A 20 8.95 -2.89 5.22
N LYS A 21 8.87 -3.90 6.10
CA LYS A 21 9.79 -4.02 7.23
C LYS A 21 11.26 -4.11 6.79
N ILE A 22 11.57 -4.93 5.78
CA ILE A 22 12.93 -5.06 5.25
C ILE A 22 13.43 -3.73 4.68
N LEU A 23 12.61 -3.05 3.87
CA LEU A 23 12.94 -1.74 3.30
C LEU A 23 13.21 -0.68 4.38
N ALA A 24 12.36 -0.64 5.42
CA ALA A 24 12.50 0.30 6.53
C ALA A 24 13.75 0.06 7.39
N ASN A 25 14.17 -1.20 7.57
CA ASN A 25 15.44 -1.51 8.24
C ASN A 25 16.67 -1.06 7.43
N GLY A 26 16.50 -0.77 6.14
CA GLY A 26 17.53 -0.18 5.28
C GLY A 26 17.57 1.34 5.30
N ASP A 27 17.12 1.97 6.39
CA ASP A 27 17.01 3.43 6.59
C ASP A 27 16.09 4.17 5.61
N ASN A 28 15.20 3.45 4.92
CA ASN A 28 14.21 4.05 4.01
C ASN A 28 12.93 4.42 4.76
N ARG A 29 12.34 5.57 4.44
CA ARG A 29 10.97 5.88 4.85
C ARG A 29 9.99 5.19 3.92
N VAL A 30 9.19 4.28 4.46
CA VAL A 30 8.27 3.44 3.68
C VAL A 30 6.83 3.70 4.11
N LEU A 31 5.95 3.88 3.13
CA LEU A 31 4.50 3.91 3.31
C LEU A 31 3.88 2.70 2.62
N LEU A 32 3.11 1.91 3.36
CA LEU A 32 2.24 0.87 2.81
C LEU A 32 0.83 1.41 2.67
N VAL A 33 0.25 1.35 1.47
CA VAL A 33 -1.07 1.89 1.16
C VAL A 33 -2.08 0.77 0.94
N ASP A 34 -3.18 0.82 1.66
CA ASP A 34 -4.31 -0.10 1.54
C ASP A 34 -5.31 0.34 0.46
N GLY A 35 -5.08 -0.11 -0.77
CA GLY A 35 -6.02 -0.05 -1.88
C GLY A 35 -6.77 -1.38 -2.11
N ALA A 36 -6.75 -2.30 -1.13
CA ALA A 36 -7.39 -3.60 -1.22
C ALA A 36 -8.91 -3.47 -1.02
N ILE A 37 -9.69 -4.39 -1.59
CA ILE A 37 -11.16 -4.36 -1.51
C ILE A 37 -11.62 -4.48 -0.05
N ASP A 38 -11.02 -5.41 0.70
CA ASP A 38 -11.43 -5.76 2.07
C ASP A 38 -10.78 -4.91 3.17
N ALA A 39 -10.07 -3.82 2.81
CA ALA A 39 -9.36 -2.95 3.77
C ALA A 39 -8.49 -3.76 4.77
N LYS A 40 -7.66 -4.66 4.23
CA LYS A 40 -7.00 -5.75 4.97
C LYS A 40 -6.16 -5.24 6.14
N TYR A 41 -5.50 -4.09 5.98
CA TYR A 41 -4.59 -3.57 7.00
C TYR A 41 -5.32 -2.76 8.08
N LYS A 42 -6.50 -2.20 7.77
CA LYS A 42 -7.33 -1.52 8.76
C LYS A 42 -7.72 -2.46 9.91
N HIS A 43 -7.99 -3.72 9.60
CA HIS A 43 -8.40 -4.71 10.60
C HIS A 43 -7.24 -5.24 11.45
N CYS A 44 -6.04 -5.34 10.88
CA CYS A 44 -4.85 -5.84 11.58
C CYS A 44 -4.12 -4.75 12.39
N ILE A 45 -4.15 -3.50 11.91
CA ILE A 45 -3.30 -2.42 12.43
C ILE A 45 -4.16 -1.28 13.04
N GLY A 46 -5.30 -0.96 12.43
CA GLY A 46 -6.18 0.15 12.84
C GLY A 46 -6.87 -0.01 14.21
N VAL A 47 -6.78 -1.18 14.85
CA VAL A 47 -7.28 -1.40 16.22
C VAL A 47 -6.49 -0.60 17.25
N ILE A 48 -5.24 -0.24 16.94
CA ILE A 48 -4.33 0.44 17.88
C ILE A 48 -4.63 1.94 17.95
N HIS A 49 -5.05 2.58 16.84
CA HIS A 49 -5.47 3.99 16.79
C HIS A 49 -6.52 4.25 15.69
N PRO A 50 -7.83 4.15 15.98
CA PRO A 50 -8.90 4.20 14.96
C PRO A 50 -9.14 5.57 14.32
N GLN A 51 -8.37 6.61 14.67
CA GLN A 51 -8.61 8.00 14.26
C GLN A 51 -7.57 8.55 13.28
N LEU A 52 -6.44 7.87 13.07
CA LEU A 52 -5.38 8.35 12.19
C LEU A 52 -5.40 7.55 10.88
N PRO A 53 -5.53 8.22 9.71
CA PRO A 53 -5.56 7.53 8.42
C PRO A 53 -4.17 7.02 7.99
N VAL A 54 -3.09 7.60 8.54
CA VAL A 54 -1.71 7.12 8.43
C VAL A 54 -1.18 6.80 9.82
N MET A 55 -0.56 5.64 10.00
CA MET A 55 -0.06 5.19 11.30
C MET A 55 1.26 4.43 11.23
N GLU A 56 2.10 4.59 12.25
CA GLU A 56 3.36 3.84 12.36
C GLU A 56 3.08 2.37 12.71
N PHE A 57 3.81 1.48 12.03
CA PHE A 57 3.82 0.05 12.26
C PHE A 57 5.22 -0.52 11.97
N ALA A 58 5.87 -1.01 13.03
CA ALA A 58 7.13 -1.75 12.93
C ALA A 58 8.24 -1.05 12.12
N GLY A 59 8.36 0.27 12.20
CA GLY A 59 9.38 1.09 11.55
C GLY A 59 8.98 1.63 10.17
N PHE A 60 7.79 1.32 9.67
CA PHE A 60 7.21 1.93 8.47
C PHE A 60 5.82 2.48 8.78
N ASP A 61 5.26 3.28 7.88
CA ASP A 61 3.92 3.84 8.06
C ASP A 61 2.91 3.09 7.17
N VAL A 62 1.64 3.04 7.60
CA VAL A 62 0.54 2.38 6.89
C VAL A 62 -0.61 3.36 6.71
N ALA A 63 -1.02 3.58 5.46
CA ALA A 63 -2.17 4.39 5.08
C ALA A 63 -3.39 3.50 4.84
N THR A 64 -4.48 3.77 5.54
CA THR A 64 -5.75 3.04 5.39
C THR A 64 -6.94 4.01 5.32
N GLY A 65 -8.01 3.59 4.64
CA GLY A 65 -9.27 4.35 4.62
C GLY A 65 -9.36 5.47 3.59
N PHE A 66 -8.37 5.62 2.72
CA PHE A 66 -8.43 6.53 1.58
C PHE A 66 -9.28 5.95 0.44
N GLU A 67 -10.04 6.81 -0.23
CA GLU A 67 -10.89 6.40 -1.35
C GLU A 67 -10.08 6.14 -2.63
N ASN A 68 -9.04 6.96 -2.86
CA ASN A 68 -8.16 6.88 -4.01
C ASN A 68 -6.79 7.49 -3.71
N TYR A 69 -5.83 7.26 -4.60
CA TYR A 69 -4.46 7.75 -4.45
C TYR A 69 -4.35 9.27 -4.41
N THR A 70 -5.21 10.00 -5.11
CA THR A 70 -5.23 11.48 -5.07
C THR A 70 -5.55 11.98 -3.67
N SER A 71 -6.62 11.47 -3.04
CA SER A 71 -6.99 11.83 -1.66
C SER A 71 -5.89 11.51 -0.63
N LEU A 72 -5.13 10.43 -0.85
CA LEU A 72 -3.96 10.12 -0.03
C LEU A 72 -2.87 11.17 -0.20
N MET A 73 -2.56 11.55 -1.44
CA MET A 73 -1.52 12.53 -1.72
C MET A 73 -1.86 13.91 -1.18
N ASP A 74 -3.11 14.36 -1.37
CA ASP A 74 -3.59 15.63 -0.81
C ASP A 74 -3.41 15.65 0.72
N TYR A 75 -3.77 14.56 1.41
CA TYR A 75 -3.56 14.42 2.85
C TYR A 75 -2.08 14.52 3.25
N LEU A 76 -1.18 13.83 2.53
CA LEU A 76 0.26 13.87 2.82
C LEU A 76 0.86 15.26 2.60
N GLU A 77 0.38 16.00 1.60
CA GLU A 77 0.80 17.38 1.33
C GLU A 77 0.32 18.36 2.43
N GLU A 78 -0.93 18.21 2.89
CA GLU A 78 -1.51 19.10 3.92
C GLU A 78 -0.92 18.91 5.31
N THR A 79 -0.51 17.69 5.64
CA THR A 79 -0.07 17.33 7.00
C THR A 79 1.43 17.56 7.24
N ASP A 80 2.18 18.06 6.24
CA ASP A 80 3.65 18.07 6.21
C ASP A 80 4.21 16.69 6.61
N GLU A 81 3.48 15.63 6.27
CA GLU A 81 3.87 14.28 6.60
C GLU A 81 5.10 13.86 5.79
N LYS A 82 5.82 12.90 6.37
CA LYS A 82 7.16 12.49 5.98
C LYS A 82 7.28 12.30 4.46
N LYS A 83 8.30 12.89 3.85
CA LYS A 83 8.75 12.45 2.50
C LYS A 83 9.13 10.98 2.57
N TYR A 84 8.40 10.15 1.83
CA TYR A 84 8.67 8.71 1.73
C TYR A 84 9.66 8.41 0.60
N ASP A 85 10.58 7.50 0.88
CA ASP A 85 11.48 6.94 -0.12
C ASP A 85 10.74 5.91 -0.96
N TYR A 86 9.84 5.13 -0.35
CA TYR A 86 9.00 4.13 -1.00
C TYR A 86 7.53 4.28 -0.62
N ILE A 87 6.66 4.23 -1.63
CA ILE A 87 5.23 3.99 -1.48
C ILE A 87 4.94 2.63 -2.09
N VAL A 88 4.56 1.69 -1.25
CA VAL A 88 4.17 0.32 -1.62
C VAL A 88 2.64 0.26 -1.56
N MET A 89 1.99 -0.05 -2.68
CA MET A 89 0.53 -0.04 -2.77
C MET A 89 0.00 -1.45 -2.97
N ASP A 90 -0.88 -1.90 -2.08
CA ASP A 90 -1.68 -3.11 -2.25
C ASP A 90 -2.99 -2.72 -2.96
N VAL A 91 -3.09 -2.94 -4.27
CA VAL A 91 -4.22 -2.45 -5.07
C VAL A 91 -5.00 -3.60 -5.68
N GLU A 92 -6.28 -3.66 -5.31
CA GLU A 92 -7.28 -4.56 -5.89
C GLU A 92 -8.48 -3.77 -6.44
N LYS A 93 -8.77 -2.59 -5.86
CA LYS A 93 -9.82 -1.68 -6.32
C LYS A 93 -9.40 -0.99 -7.61
N THR A 94 -10.16 -1.19 -8.69
CA THR A 94 -9.90 -0.58 -10.00
C THR A 94 -9.99 0.94 -9.98
N GLU A 95 -10.75 1.50 -9.05
CA GLU A 95 -10.99 2.94 -8.92
C GLU A 95 -9.94 3.65 -8.05
N PHE A 96 -9.07 2.90 -7.37
CA PHE A 96 -8.10 3.49 -6.44
C PHE A 96 -7.01 4.29 -7.14
N LEU A 97 -6.64 3.87 -8.36
CA LEU A 97 -5.67 4.54 -9.22
C LEU A 97 -6.30 4.87 -10.57
N ASP A 98 -6.02 6.06 -11.08
CA ASP A 98 -6.26 6.36 -12.49
C ASP A 98 -5.17 5.74 -13.39
N LYS A 99 -5.41 5.77 -14.70
CA LYS A 99 -4.49 5.19 -15.68
C LYS A 99 -3.11 5.84 -15.65
N MET A 100 -3.02 7.16 -15.47
CA MET A 100 -1.74 7.86 -15.44
C MET A 100 -0.95 7.50 -14.18
N GLN A 101 -1.61 7.45 -13.02
CA GLN A 101 -1.02 7.03 -11.74
C GLN A 101 -0.53 5.59 -11.81
N TRP A 102 -1.29 4.70 -12.47
CA TRP A 102 -0.85 3.36 -12.77
C TRP A 102 0.38 3.37 -13.69
N ASP A 103 0.30 3.97 -14.87
CA ASP A 103 1.35 3.89 -15.91
C ASP A 103 2.68 4.54 -15.48
N THR A 104 2.64 5.47 -14.53
CA THR A 104 3.83 6.22 -14.06
C THR A 104 4.51 5.62 -12.83
N ALA A 105 3.97 4.55 -12.25
CA ALA A 105 4.61 3.86 -11.13
C ALA A 105 5.98 3.27 -11.53
N ASP A 106 6.95 3.28 -10.61
CA ASP A 106 8.29 2.76 -10.86
C ASP A 106 8.32 1.23 -11.03
N ALA A 107 7.33 0.52 -10.48
CA ALA A 107 7.19 -0.92 -10.66
C ALA A 107 5.73 -1.40 -10.53
N HIS A 108 5.40 -2.43 -11.31
CA HIS A 108 4.16 -3.19 -11.21
C HIS A 108 4.50 -4.65 -10.93
N VAL A 109 3.96 -5.19 -9.85
CA VAL A 109 4.20 -6.56 -9.41
C VAL A 109 2.87 -7.29 -9.37
N TRP A 110 2.73 -8.28 -10.23
CA TRP A 110 1.62 -9.23 -10.19
C TRP A 110 1.96 -10.35 -9.21
N VAL A 111 1.20 -10.46 -8.13
CA VAL A 111 1.34 -11.50 -7.12
C VAL A 111 0.28 -12.58 -7.37
N SER A 112 0.72 -13.83 -7.46
CA SER A 112 -0.19 -14.96 -7.63
C SER A 112 0.34 -16.19 -6.91
N GLY A 113 -0.57 -17.09 -6.55
CA GLY A 113 -0.24 -18.43 -6.08
C GLY A 113 -0.01 -19.39 -7.25
N PHE A 114 0.58 -20.54 -6.98
CA PHE A 114 0.79 -21.60 -7.98
C PHE A 114 -0.49 -22.41 -8.28
N GLU A 115 -1.63 -22.03 -7.70
CA GLU A 115 -2.90 -22.68 -7.97
C GLU A 115 -3.47 -22.22 -9.32
N GLY A 116 -3.92 -23.15 -10.16
CA GLY A 116 -4.41 -22.84 -11.51
C GLY A 116 -5.60 -21.86 -11.56
N THR A 117 -6.23 -21.58 -10.42
CA THR A 117 -7.26 -20.56 -10.21
C THR A 117 -6.70 -19.14 -10.18
N GLY A 118 -5.48 -18.92 -9.67
CA GLY A 118 -4.83 -17.60 -9.56
C GLY A 118 -4.31 -17.03 -10.89
N LEU A 119 -4.39 -17.81 -11.96
CA LEU A 119 -4.02 -17.42 -13.34
C LEU A 119 -5.25 -17.28 -14.25
N ARG A 120 -6.45 -17.52 -13.71
CA ARG A 120 -7.71 -17.53 -14.48
C ARG A 120 -8.74 -16.59 -13.86
N LYS A 121 -8.59 -15.30 -14.12
CA LYS A 121 -9.64 -14.42 -14.69
C LYS A 121 -9.08 -13.03 -14.93
#